data_AF-A0A1V2PED9-F1
#
_entry.id   AF-A0A1V2PED9-F1
#
_cell.length_a   1.000
_cell.length_b   1.000
_cell.length_c   1.000
_cell.angle_alpha   90.00
_cell.angle_beta   90.00
_cell.angle_gamma   90.00
#
_symmetry.space_group_name_H-M   'P 1'
#
loop_
_entity.id
_entity.type
_entity.pdbx_description
1 polymer ?
#
loop_
_entity_poly.entity_id
_entity_poly.type
_entity_poly.pdbx_seq_one_letter_code
_entity_poly.pdbx_strand_id
1 'polypeptide(L)'
;MKRSIIVAGAGVLALAGAVVTAPAAHAEERVCRGTLGAVTVDNVRVPAGATCTLSRTTVKGTVKVERNARLSTSAARINGNVQTEGHQHVYLYASTVGGSVQLKQGRTASLRSNQVKGDVQSFTNSGAQNFTANRIDGNLQCKSNVPAPTGSGNVVGGNKQDQCSRL
;
A
#
# COMPACT_ATOMS: atom_id res chain seq x y z
N MET A 1 23.68 40.20 -77.04
CA MET A 1 22.92 39.07 -77.63
C MET A 1 22.59 38.09 -76.50
N LYS A 2 21.28 37.86 -76.24
CA LYS A 2 20.62 36.68 -75.60
C LYS A 2 21.43 35.92 -74.50
N ARG A 3 20.99 35.81 -73.23
CA ARG A 3 19.75 35.16 -72.75
C ARG A 3 19.60 35.28 -71.22
N SER A 4 18.35 35.38 -70.77
CA SER A 4 17.87 35.34 -69.38
C SER A 4 17.96 33.96 -68.73
N ILE A 5 18.16 33.87 -67.40
CA ILE A 5 17.70 32.76 -66.54
C ILE A 5 17.24 33.30 -65.17
N ILE A 6 16.04 32.89 -64.77
CA ILE A 6 15.36 33.09 -63.47
C ILE A 6 15.74 31.91 -62.55
N VAL A 7 16.01 32.12 -61.26
CA VAL A 7 15.88 31.07 -60.23
C VAL A 7 15.28 31.65 -58.95
N ALA A 8 14.30 30.90 -58.44
CA ALA A 8 13.38 31.17 -57.36
C ALA A 8 14.00 30.99 -55.95
N GLY A 9 13.28 31.50 -54.94
CA GLY A 9 13.75 31.69 -53.56
C GLY A 9 13.63 30.50 -52.61
N ALA A 10 13.91 30.76 -51.34
CA ALA A 10 13.53 29.93 -50.20
C ALA A 10 13.39 30.80 -48.94
N GLY A 11 12.14 31.12 -48.59
CA GLY A 11 11.80 31.74 -47.31
C GLY A 11 11.89 30.70 -46.20
N VAL A 12 12.63 31.01 -45.14
CA VAL A 12 12.76 30.16 -43.95
C VAL A 12 11.52 30.37 -43.07
N LEU A 13 10.58 29.42 -43.10
CA LEU A 13 9.47 29.36 -42.14
C LEU A 13 9.98 28.80 -40.81
N ALA A 14 10.06 29.64 -39.78
CA ALA A 14 10.32 29.22 -38.41
C ALA A 14 9.04 28.60 -37.81
N LEU A 15 9.00 27.28 -37.65
CA LEU A 15 7.96 26.60 -36.87
C LEU A 15 8.26 26.75 -35.37
N ALA A 16 7.58 27.69 -34.71
CA ALA A 16 7.51 27.76 -33.26
C ALA A 16 6.63 26.60 -32.75
N GLY A 17 7.27 25.51 -32.30
CA GLY A 17 6.59 24.40 -31.65
C GLY A 17 6.07 24.80 -30.27
N ALA A 18 4.75 24.85 -30.09
CA ALA A 18 4.13 25.03 -28.79
C ALA A 18 4.30 23.74 -27.96
N VAL A 19 5.09 23.80 -26.89
CA VAL A 19 5.24 22.71 -25.94
C VAL A 19 3.99 22.69 -25.04
N VAL A 20 3.05 21.80 -25.33
CA VAL A 20 1.89 21.56 -24.45
C VAL A 20 2.37 20.71 -23.28
N THR A 21 2.66 21.33 -22.15
CA THR A 21 2.90 20.61 -20.89
C THR A 21 1.56 20.14 -20.34
N ALA A 22 1.20 18.88 -20.58
CA ALA A 22 0.07 18.27 -19.87
C ALA A 22 0.37 18.25 -18.36
N PRO A 23 -0.57 18.60 -17.47
CA PRO A 23 -0.40 18.40 -16.04
C PRO A 23 -0.24 16.90 -15.80
N ALA A 24 0.87 16.49 -15.19
CA ALA A 24 1.01 15.12 -14.73
C ALA A 24 -0.09 14.85 -13.69
N ALA A 25 -0.97 13.89 -13.98
CA ALA A 25 -1.92 13.36 -13.02
C ALA A 25 -1.13 12.56 -11.97
N HIS A 26 -0.58 13.27 -11.00
CA HIS A 26 0.01 12.64 -9.83
C HIS A 26 -1.15 12.01 -9.06
N ALA A 27 -1.20 10.67 -9.00
CA ALA A 27 -1.98 10.00 -7.95
C ALA A 27 -1.46 10.59 -6.62
N GLU A 28 -2.24 11.46 -6.00
CA GLU A 28 -1.74 12.25 -4.87
C GLU A 28 -1.54 11.32 -3.68
N GLU A 29 -0.28 10.93 -3.45
CA GLU A 29 0.11 10.10 -2.33
C GLU A 29 0.01 10.94 -1.05
N ARG A 30 -0.92 10.59 -0.17
CA ARG A 30 -1.07 11.28 1.11
C ARG A 30 -0.02 10.78 2.10
N VAL A 31 0.92 11.66 2.43
CA VAL A 31 1.91 11.38 3.47
C VAL A 31 1.30 11.54 4.87
N CYS A 32 1.18 10.44 5.61
CA CYS A 32 0.56 10.42 6.94
C CYS A 32 1.62 10.42 8.06
N ARG A 33 1.52 11.41 8.96
CA ARG A 33 2.37 11.55 10.17
C ARG A 33 1.56 11.78 11.45
N GLY A 34 0.28 11.41 11.43
CA GLY A 34 -0.66 11.63 12.52
C GLY A 34 -1.96 10.87 12.27
N THR A 35 -3.09 11.46 12.64
CA THR A 35 -4.39 10.81 12.48
C THR A 35 -5.11 11.32 11.23
N LEU A 36 -5.60 10.40 10.42
CA LEU A 36 -6.64 10.63 9.42
C LEU A 36 -7.97 10.13 10.01
N GLY A 37 -8.97 11.00 10.04
CA GLY A 37 -10.32 10.64 10.47
C GLY A 37 -11.13 9.99 9.35
N ALA A 38 -12.44 10.22 9.38
CA ALA A 38 -13.37 9.76 8.35
C ALA A 38 -13.24 10.61 7.08
N VAL A 39 -12.12 10.44 6.38
CA VAL A 39 -11.80 11.10 5.11
C VAL A 39 -11.54 10.06 4.04
N THR A 40 -11.65 10.46 2.78
CA THR A 40 -11.24 9.64 1.64
C THR A 40 -9.94 10.19 1.07
N VAL A 41 -8.96 9.31 0.89
CA VAL A 41 -7.65 9.63 0.28
C VAL A 41 -7.33 8.58 -0.79
N ASP A 42 -6.46 8.92 -1.73
CA ASP A 42 -6.10 7.98 -2.80
C ASP A 42 -5.11 6.93 -2.28
N ASN A 43 -3.82 7.26 -2.19
CA ASN A 43 -2.81 6.38 -1.55
C ASN A 43 -2.36 6.98 -0.22
N VAL A 44 -1.90 6.13 0.70
CA VAL A 44 -1.28 6.58 1.95
C VAL A 44 0.14 6.06 2.05
N ARG A 45 1.06 6.96 2.34
CA ARG A 45 2.43 6.62 2.74
C ARG A 45 2.66 7.03 4.19
N VAL A 46 3.14 6.10 5.01
CA VAL A 46 3.60 6.35 6.36
C VAL A 46 5.13 6.36 6.33
N PRO A 47 5.78 7.54 6.38
CA PRO A 47 7.22 7.64 6.25
C PRO A 47 7.96 6.94 7.38
N ALA A 48 9.23 6.65 7.17
CA ALA A 48 10.08 6.03 8.17
C ALA A 48 10.01 6.74 9.54
N GLY A 49 9.86 5.95 10.61
CA GLY A 49 9.74 6.45 11.98
C GLY A 49 8.44 7.21 12.32
N ALA A 50 7.58 7.48 11.34
CA ALA A 50 6.33 8.19 11.57
C ALA A 50 5.26 7.26 12.16
N THR A 51 4.28 7.86 12.84
CA THR A 51 3.05 7.17 13.25
C THR A 51 1.90 7.67 12.40
N CYS A 52 1.06 6.75 11.93
CA CYS A 52 -0.17 7.04 11.25
C CYS A 52 -1.33 6.28 11.87
N THR A 53 -2.43 6.98 12.13
CA THR A 53 -3.69 6.39 12.55
C THR A 53 -4.75 6.62 11.47
N LEU A 54 -5.38 5.56 10.99
CA LEU A 54 -6.51 5.61 10.06
C LEU A 54 -7.79 5.25 10.82
N SER A 55 -8.62 6.23 11.15
CA SER A 55 -9.86 6.03 11.92
C SER A 55 -11.06 6.30 11.04
N ARG A 56 -11.77 5.23 10.64
CA ARG A 56 -12.87 5.28 9.66
C ARG A 56 -12.46 5.89 8.30
N THR A 57 -11.17 5.92 8.01
CA THR A 57 -10.62 6.45 6.75
C THR A 57 -10.89 5.48 5.61
N THR A 58 -11.21 6.03 4.43
CA THR A 58 -11.25 5.30 3.17
C THR A 58 -9.99 5.59 2.37
N VAL A 59 -9.19 4.58 2.05
CA VAL A 59 -8.03 4.66 1.16
C VAL A 59 -8.41 3.96 -0.14
N LYS A 60 -8.50 4.70 -1.24
CA LYS A 60 -8.90 4.12 -2.55
C LYS A 60 -7.82 3.22 -3.14
N GLY A 61 -6.57 3.44 -2.75
CA GLY A 61 -5.41 2.72 -3.21
C GLY A 61 -4.70 1.98 -2.08
N THR A 62 -3.37 2.02 -2.10
CA THR A 62 -2.50 1.24 -1.22
C THR A 62 -2.04 2.07 -0.02
N VAL A 63 -1.88 1.40 1.11
CA VAL A 63 -1.18 1.93 2.29
C VAL A 63 0.23 1.35 2.31
N LYS A 64 1.24 2.20 2.18
CA LYS A 64 2.66 1.84 2.29
C LYS A 64 3.22 2.30 3.63
N VAL A 65 3.78 1.38 4.40
CA VAL A 65 4.40 1.65 5.71
C VAL A 65 5.89 1.39 5.61
N GLU A 66 6.69 2.42 5.85
CA GLU A 66 8.14 2.33 5.76
C GLU A 66 8.79 1.86 7.06
N ARG A 67 10.11 1.74 7.03
CA ARG A 67 10.92 1.24 8.13
C ARG A 67 10.70 2.02 9.43
N ASN A 68 10.61 1.29 10.54
CA ASN A 68 10.35 1.79 11.89
C ASN A 68 9.08 2.62 12.03
N ALA A 69 8.21 2.66 11.02
CA ALA A 69 6.96 3.38 11.10
C ALA A 69 5.90 2.57 11.85
N ARG A 70 4.84 3.25 12.28
CA ARG A 70 3.72 2.69 13.02
C ARG A 70 2.43 2.97 12.26
N LEU A 71 1.66 1.93 11.97
CA LEU A 71 0.30 2.05 11.42
C LEU A 71 -0.71 1.51 12.44
N SER A 72 -1.76 2.27 12.68
CA SER A 72 -2.93 1.82 13.44
C SER A 72 -4.19 2.11 12.64
N THR A 73 -5.03 1.11 12.40
CA THR A 73 -6.32 1.30 11.73
C THR A 73 -7.47 0.87 12.64
N SER A 74 -8.56 1.62 12.57
CA SER A 74 -9.82 1.29 13.23
C SER A 74 -10.97 1.58 12.29
N ALA A 75 -11.76 0.56 11.96
CA ALA A 75 -12.90 0.67 11.04
C ALA A 75 -12.53 1.29 9.67
N ALA A 76 -11.30 1.09 9.20
CA ALA A 76 -10.82 1.65 7.94
C ALA A 76 -11.28 0.80 6.74
N ARG A 77 -11.41 1.43 5.58
CA ARG A 77 -11.64 0.77 4.29
C ARG A 77 -10.46 1.04 3.37
N ILE A 78 -9.69 0.01 3.05
CA ILE A 78 -8.51 0.11 2.19
C ILE A 78 -8.82 -0.72 0.95
N ASN A 79 -9.08 -0.07 -0.19
CA ASN A 79 -9.47 -0.79 -1.40
C ASN A 79 -8.29 -1.52 -2.05
N GLY A 80 -7.07 -1.02 -1.86
CA GLY A 80 -5.84 -1.67 -2.31
C GLY A 80 -5.19 -2.56 -1.24
N ASN A 81 -3.87 -2.56 -1.24
CA ASN A 81 -3.05 -3.39 -0.34
C ASN A 81 -2.63 -2.63 0.92
N VAL A 82 -2.23 -3.37 1.95
CA VAL A 82 -1.38 -2.84 3.02
C VAL A 82 0.00 -3.46 2.87
N GLN A 83 0.99 -2.65 2.52
CA GLN A 83 2.35 -3.07 2.23
C GLN A 83 3.31 -2.51 3.27
N THR A 84 4.00 -3.39 3.99
CA THR A 84 4.91 -2.98 5.06
C THR A 84 6.22 -3.75 4.97
N GLU A 85 7.32 -3.02 5.11
CA GLU A 85 8.67 -3.59 5.18
C GLU A 85 9.45 -2.86 6.28
N GLY A 86 9.93 -3.60 7.28
CA GLY A 86 10.67 -3.02 8.39
C GLY A 86 9.83 -2.23 9.41
N HIS A 87 8.50 -2.43 9.46
CA HIS A 87 7.61 -1.68 10.35
C HIS A 87 7.93 -1.90 11.84
N GLN A 88 7.70 -0.88 12.67
CA GLN A 88 7.81 -1.02 14.13
C GLN A 88 6.52 -1.58 14.75
N HIS A 89 5.37 -1.13 14.26
CA HIS A 89 4.08 -1.61 14.73
C HIS A 89 3.01 -1.51 13.64
N VAL A 90 2.25 -2.57 13.44
CA VAL A 90 1.07 -2.55 12.54
C VAL A 90 -0.12 -3.11 13.30
N TYR A 91 -1.16 -2.31 13.49
CA TYR A 91 -2.42 -2.74 14.08
C TYR A 91 -3.56 -2.49 13.11
N LEU A 92 -4.23 -3.55 12.69
CA LEU A 92 -5.44 -3.48 11.88
C LEU A 92 -6.60 -4.01 12.69
N TYR A 93 -7.60 -3.16 12.95
CA TYR A 93 -8.78 -3.54 13.70
C TYR A 93 -10.07 -3.18 12.99
N ALA A 94 -11.00 -4.15 12.96
CA ALA A 94 -12.34 -3.97 12.41
C ALA A 94 -12.34 -3.36 11.00
N SER A 95 -11.31 -3.61 10.20
CA SER A 95 -11.06 -2.94 8.94
C SER A 95 -11.30 -3.89 7.76
N THR A 96 -11.47 -3.30 6.57
CA THR A 96 -11.56 -4.04 5.31
C THR A 96 -10.37 -3.72 4.42
N VAL A 97 -9.77 -4.75 3.83
CA VAL A 97 -8.66 -4.65 2.87
C VAL A 97 -9.07 -5.37 1.59
N GLY A 98 -9.22 -4.61 0.51
CA GLY A 98 -9.65 -5.11 -0.81
C GLY A 98 -8.55 -5.87 -1.55
N GLY A 99 -7.29 -5.68 -1.18
CA GLY A 99 -6.16 -6.49 -1.61
C GLY A 99 -5.59 -7.37 -0.49
N SER A 100 -4.28 -7.54 -0.50
CA SER A 100 -3.52 -8.32 0.46
C SER A 100 -2.89 -7.45 1.55
N VAL A 101 -2.59 -8.07 2.69
CA VAL A 101 -1.77 -7.51 3.76
C VAL A 101 -0.40 -8.18 3.75
N GLN A 102 0.66 -7.38 3.60
CA GLN A 102 2.05 -7.85 3.53
C GLN A 102 2.87 -7.28 4.70
N LEU A 103 3.32 -8.16 5.58
CA LEU A 103 4.08 -7.88 6.79
C LEU A 103 5.47 -8.48 6.66
N LYS A 104 6.46 -7.70 6.22
CA LYS A 104 7.83 -8.19 5.97
C LYS A 104 8.84 -7.51 6.88
N GLN A 105 9.78 -8.29 7.42
CA GLN A 105 10.97 -7.80 8.13
C GLN A 105 10.69 -6.81 9.28
N GLY A 106 9.49 -6.86 9.85
CA GLY A 106 9.03 -5.94 10.87
C GLY A 106 9.22 -6.44 12.30
N ARG A 107 8.70 -5.66 13.23
CA ARG A 107 8.63 -5.97 14.66
C ARG A 107 7.26 -6.58 14.97
N THR A 108 6.34 -5.80 15.53
CA THR A 108 5.05 -6.33 16.00
C THR A 108 3.93 -6.02 15.02
N ALA A 109 3.07 -7.01 14.76
CA ALA A 109 1.83 -6.78 14.04
C ALA A 109 0.65 -7.51 14.68
N SER A 110 -0.52 -6.88 14.70
CA SER A 110 -1.77 -7.52 15.08
C SER A 110 -2.88 -7.18 14.08
N LEU A 111 -3.50 -8.23 13.56
CA LEU A 111 -4.69 -8.16 12.71
C LEU A 111 -5.84 -8.77 13.50
N ARG A 112 -6.83 -7.96 13.85
CA ARG A 112 -8.01 -8.38 14.60
C ARG A 112 -9.32 -8.00 13.93
N SER A 113 -10.20 -8.97 13.74
CA SER A 113 -11.57 -8.74 13.26
C SER A 113 -11.64 -8.04 11.90
N ASN A 114 -10.69 -8.34 11.00
CA ASN A 114 -10.65 -7.74 9.67
C ASN A 114 -11.27 -8.65 8.61
N GLN A 115 -11.65 -8.04 7.49
CA GLN A 115 -11.94 -8.75 6.25
C GLN A 115 -10.84 -8.41 5.23
N VAL A 116 -10.12 -9.43 4.77
CA VAL A 116 -9.04 -9.30 3.78
C VAL A 116 -9.43 -10.10 2.54
N LYS A 117 -9.53 -9.43 1.40
CA LYS A 117 -9.94 -10.06 0.14
C LYS A 117 -8.81 -10.83 -0.54
N GLY A 118 -7.57 -10.40 -0.34
CA GLY A 118 -6.38 -11.11 -0.79
C GLY A 118 -5.80 -12.02 0.28
N ASP A 119 -4.48 -12.15 0.26
CA ASP A 119 -3.71 -12.92 1.23
C ASP A 119 -3.33 -12.09 2.45
N VAL A 120 -3.04 -12.77 3.56
CA VAL A 120 -2.21 -12.23 4.64
C VAL A 120 -0.86 -12.96 4.60
N GLN A 121 0.20 -12.20 4.35
CA GLN A 121 1.57 -12.69 4.24
C GLN A 121 2.42 -12.08 5.36
N SER A 122 2.97 -12.91 6.25
CA SER A 122 3.82 -12.48 7.36
C SER A 122 5.17 -13.18 7.28
N PHE A 123 6.22 -12.47 6.87
CA PHE A 123 7.52 -13.06 6.58
C PHE A 123 8.67 -12.35 7.30
N THR A 124 9.55 -13.16 7.89
CA THR A 124 10.85 -12.71 8.44
C THR A 124 10.69 -11.62 9.51
N ASN A 125 9.59 -11.61 10.28
CA ASN A 125 9.39 -10.64 11.35
C ASN A 125 10.12 -11.09 12.63
N SER A 126 10.67 -10.11 13.37
CA SER A 126 11.47 -10.32 14.59
C SER A 126 10.71 -9.97 15.88
N GLY A 127 9.41 -9.74 15.77
CA GLY A 127 8.53 -9.43 16.88
C GLY A 127 7.20 -10.17 16.75
N ALA A 128 6.39 -10.09 17.81
CA ALA A 128 5.15 -10.86 17.91
C ALA A 128 4.18 -10.53 16.76
N GLN A 129 3.65 -11.57 16.15
CA GLN A 129 2.60 -11.48 15.13
C GLN A 129 1.35 -12.14 15.71
N ASN A 130 0.22 -11.42 15.75
CA ASN A 130 -1.05 -11.95 16.26
C ASN A 130 -2.19 -11.75 15.27
N PHE A 131 -2.77 -12.85 14.77
CA PHE A 131 -3.85 -12.81 13.79
C PHE A 131 -5.10 -13.46 14.39
N THR A 132 -6.11 -12.66 14.74
CA THR A 132 -7.29 -13.14 15.47
C THR A 132 -8.59 -12.73 14.80
N ALA A 133 -9.52 -13.67 14.65
CA ALA A 133 -10.88 -13.42 14.15
C ALA A 133 -10.92 -12.72 12.79
N ASN A 134 -9.95 -12.97 11.90
CA ASN A 134 -9.96 -12.40 10.56
C ASN A 134 -10.70 -13.33 9.59
N ARG A 135 -11.39 -12.74 8.62
CA ARG A 135 -11.88 -13.44 7.43
C ARG A 135 -10.97 -13.09 6.26
N ILE A 136 -10.27 -14.09 5.74
CA ILE A 136 -9.27 -13.94 4.67
C ILE A 136 -9.77 -14.76 3.50
N ASP A 137 -10.10 -14.12 2.38
CA ASP A 137 -10.62 -14.84 1.20
C ASP A 137 -9.48 -15.58 0.46
N GLY A 138 -8.24 -15.07 0.54
CA GLY A 138 -7.02 -15.74 0.07
C GLY A 138 -6.39 -16.67 1.12
N ASN A 139 -5.05 -16.71 1.15
CA ASN A 139 -4.25 -17.55 2.05
C ASN A 139 -3.78 -16.79 3.29
N LEU A 140 -3.45 -17.55 4.34
CA LEU A 140 -2.70 -17.06 5.50
C LEU A 140 -1.32 -17.73 5.51
N GLN A 141 -0.27 -16.98 5.18
CA GLN A 141 1.08 -17.50 4.96
C GLN A 141 2.09 -16.89 5.93
N CYS A 142 2.84 -17.73 6.63
CA CYS A 142 3.72 -17.29 7.70
C CYS A 142 5.05 -18.01 7.73
N LYS A 143 6.13 -17.31 7.37
CA LYS A 143 7.44 -17.92 7.16
C LYS A 143 8.54 -17.16 7.89
N SER A 144 9.41 -17.89 8.58
CA SER A 144 10.61 -17.36 9.23
C SER A 144 10.37 -16.21 10.22
N ASN A 145 9.19 -16.14 10.85
CA ASN A 145 8.94 -15.20 11.93
C ASN A 145 9.46 -15.75 13.25
N VAL A 146 10.05 -14.89 14.06
CA VAL A 146 10.55 -15.21 15.40
C VAL A 146 10.05 -14.13 16.38
N PRO A 147 9.17 -14.48 17.33
CA PRO A 147 8.55 -15.80 17.53
C PRO A 147 7.58 -16.17 16.38
N ALA A 148 7.20 -17.45 16.32
CA ALA A 148 6.16 -17.92 15.39
C ALA A 148 4.84 -17.16 15.63
N PRO A 149 4.04 -16.86 14.58
CA PRO A 149 2.79 -16.13 14.75
C PRO A 149 1.78 -16.89 15.61
N THR A 150 0.97 -16.13 16.34
CA THR A 150 -0.10 -16.63 17.20
C THR A 150 -1.44 -16.12 16.70
N GLY A 151 -2.54 -16.68 17.19
CA GLY A 151 -3.86 -16.30 16.70
C GLY A 151 -4.92 -17.35 16.96
N SER A 152 -6.17 -16.97 16.71
CA SER A 152 -7.31 -17.89 16.76
C SER A 152 -8.50 -17.35 15.97
N GLY A 153 -9.41 -18.25 15.59
CA GLY A 153 -10.68 -17.87 14.96
C GLY A 153 -10.55 -17.28 13.56
N ASN A 154 -9.44 -17.52 12.85
CA ASN A 154 -9.31 -17.06 11.47
C ASN A 154 -10.06 -18.00 10.52
N VAL A 155 -10.92 -17.43 9.68
CA VAL A 155 -11.59 -18.12 8.58
C VAL A 155 -10.83 -17.78 7.31
N VAL A 156 -10.22 -18.79 6.68
CA VAL A 156 -9.36 -18.62 5.51
C VAL A 156 -9.99 -19.40 4.36
N GLY A 157 -10.25 -18.72 3.24
CA GLY A 157 -10.84 -19.31 2.05
C GLY A 157 -9.84 -20.16 1.26
N GLY A 158 -8.58 -19.75 1.25
CA GLY A 158 -7.45 -20.55 0.79
C GLY A 158 -6.86 -21.41 1.91
N ASN A 159 -5.52 -21.54 1.92
CA ASN A 159 -4.82 -22.38 2.88
C ASN A 159 -4.11 -21.57 3.97
N LYS A 160 -3.94 -22.22 5.12
CA LYS A 160 -3.06 -21.78 6.21
C LYS A 160 -1.73 -22.50 6.06
N GLN A 161 -0.64 -21.75 5.93
CA GLN A 161 0.64 -22.29 5.49
C GLN A 161 1.73 -22.05 6.55
N ASP A 162 2.71 -22.96 6.57
CA ASP A 162 3.91 -22.87 7.39
C ASP A 162 3.60 -22.66 8.89
N GLN A 163 4.17 -21.61 9.49
CA GLN A 163 4.00 -21.30 10.92
C GLN A 163 2.55 -20.95 11.29
N CYS A 164 1.70 -20.64 10.31
CA CYS A 164 0.29 -20.30 10.51
C CYS A 164 -0.66 -21.45 10.23
N SER A 165 -0.17 -22.65 9.91
CA SER A 165 -0.97 -23.85 9.61
C SER A 165 -2.02 -24.20 10.69
N ARG A 166 -1.86 -23.73 11.92
CA ARG A 166 -2.75 -23.98 13.07
C ARG A 166 -3.65 -22.81 13.47
N LEU A 167 -3.59 -21.64 12.80
CA LEU A 167 -4.28 -20.40 13.21
C LEU A 167 -5.72 -20.28 12.72
#